data_AF-A0A821LFH2-F1
#
_entry.id   AF-A0A821LFH2-F1
#
_cell.length_a   1.000
_cell.length_b   1.000
_cell.length_c   1.000
_cell.angle_alpha   90.00
_cell.angle_beta   90.00
_cell.angle_gamma   90.00
#
_symmetry.space_group_name_H-M   'P 1'
#
loop_
_entity.id
_entity.type
_entity.pdbx_description
1 polymer ?
#
loop_
_entity_poly.entity_id
_entity_poly.type
_entity_poly.pdbx_seq_one_letter_code
_entity_poly.pdbx_strand_id
1 'polypeptide(L)'
;MSNDSTDQTIQGGIWTLKQEYDIDNIINTHELLSDYMTALIEVAAADGVLSEAERRWVIGLACAIGSPKTVIDELQTYQPKGMTGVLKTFHAESGHSNGIHRQLSLIYDGFRAAGADGELHPKEVEAINELAKALQVNEAK
;
A
#
# COMPACT_ATOMS: atom_id res chain seq x y z
N MET A 1 -26.27 -19.19 -5.44
CA MET A 1 -25.69 -19.19 -4.08
C MET A 1 -24.77 -17.99 -4.02
N SER A 2 -25.18 -16.94 -3.31
CA SER A 2 -24.30 -15.79 -3.05
C SER A 2 -23.09 -16.29 -2.26
N ASN A 3 -21.92 -15.78 -2.61
CA ASN A 3 -20.65 -16.19 -2.01
C ASN A 3 -20.50 -15.44 -0.66
N ASP A 4 -21.22 -15.86 0.37
CA ASP A 4 -21.33 -15.17 1.67
C ASP A 4 -19.96 -14.91 2.33
N SER A 5 -18.94 -15.73 2.04
CA SER A 5 -17.56 -15.54 2.54
C SER A 5 -16.83 -14.36 1.87
N THR A 6 -17.10 -14.09 0.59
CA THR A 6 -16.55 -12.93 -0.12
C THR A 6 -17.18 -11.64 0.41
N ASP A 7 -18.49 -11.67 0.69
CA ASP A 7 -19.20 -10.52 1.25
C ASP A 7 -18.70 -10.16 2.66
N GLN A 8 -18.55 -11.15 3.54
CA GLN A 8 -18.00 -10.93 4.90
C GLN A 8 -16.55 -10.43 4.89
N THR A 9 -15.70 -10.95 4.01
CA THR A 9 -14.29 -10.53 3.87
C THR A 9 -14.19 -9.06 3.43
N ILE A 10 -15.05 -8.65 2.49
CA ILE A 10 -15.15 -7.27 2.01
C ILE A 10 -15.62 -6.34 3.14
N GLN A 11 -16.63 -6.74 3.93
CA GLN A 11 -17.10 -5.91 5.05
C GLN A 11 -16.05 -5.75 6.15
N GLY A 12 -15.29 -6.80 6.48
CA GLY A 12 -14.18 -6.72 7.44
C GLY A 12 -13.07 -5.80 6.96
N GLY A 13 -12.72 -5.85 5.67
CA GLY A 13 -11.74 -4.95 5.08
C GLY A 13 -12.19 -3.49 5.08
N ILE A 14 -13.45 -3.21 4.72
CA ILE A 14 -14.04 -1.85 4.81
C ILE A 14 -13.99 -1.34 6.24
N TRP A 15 -14.40 -2.16 7.21
CA TRP A 15 -14.36 -1.79 8.62
C TRP A 15 -12.93 -1.44 9.06
N THR A 16 -11.93 -2.24 8.65
CA THR A 16 -10.51 -2.01 8.94
C THR A 16 -10.03 -0.69 8.36
N LEU A 17 -10.31 -0.42 7.08
CA LEU A 17 -9.96 0.85 6.42
C LEU A 17 -10.61 2.06 7.10
N LYS A 18 -11.85 1.92 7.57
CA LYS A 18 -12.53 2.98 8.32
C LYS A 18 -11.86 3.26 9.66
N GLN A 19 -11.48 2.22 10.41
CA GLN A 19 -10.82 2.40 11.71
C GLN A 19 -9.43 3.01 11.58
N GLU A 20 -8.65 2.58 10.58
CA GLU A 20 -7.26 2.99 10.42
C GLU A 20 -7.11 4.36 9.74
N TYR A 21 -7.97 4.68 8.77
CA TYR A 21 -7.75 5.81 7.86
C TYR A 21 -8.96 6.69 7.58
N ASP A 22 -10.13 6.39 8.18
CA ASP A 22 -11.41 7.04 7.88
C ASP A 22 -11.92 6.80 6.43
N ILE A 23 -11.63 5.63 5.86
CA ILE A 23 -12.04 5.23 4.50
C ILE A 23 -13.20 4.23 4.55
N ASP A 24 -14.36 4.60 3.99
CA ASP A 24 -15.60 3.80 4.04
C ASP A 24 -15.81 2.81 2.88
N ASN A 25 -14.80 2.61 2.02
CA ASN A 25 -14.88 1.70 0.89
C ASN A 25 -13.53 1.08 0.50
N ILE A 26 -13.57 -0.12 -0.06
CA ILE A 26 -12.37 -0.77 -0.63
C ILE A 26 -12.15 -0.30 -2.07
N ILE A 27 -10.87 -0.25 -2.47
CA ILE A 27 -10.48 -0.13 -3.87
C ILE A 27 -10.77 -1.47 -4.55
N ASN A 28 -11.78 -1.50 -5.42
CA ASN A 28 -12.31 -2.76 -5.92
C ASN A 28 -11.68 -3.27 -7.23
N THR A 29 -10.69 -2.56 -7.79
CA THR A 29 -9.97 -3.08 -8.96
C THR A 29 -8.68 -3.78 -8.54
N HIS A 30 -8.42 -4.91 -9.17
CA HIS A 30 -7.20 -5.69 -8.95
C HIS A 30 -5.94 -4.85 -9.22
N GLU A 31 -5.96 -4.03 -10.28
CA GLU A 31 -4.83 -3.19 -10.69
C GLU A 31 -4.47 -2.19 -9.60
N LEU A 32 -5.42 -1.41 -9.10
CA LEU A 32 -5.15 -0.40 -8.07
C LEU A 32 -4.71 -1.02 -6.73
N LEU A 33 -5.23 -2.20 -6.37
CA LEU A 33 -4.75 -2.94 -5.20
C LEU A 33 -3.32 -3.46 -5.39
N SER A 34 -3.00 -4.00 -6.56
CA SER A 34 -1.65 -4.45 -6.88
C SER A 34 -0.67 -3.27 -6.91
N ASP A 35 -1.04 -2.14 -7.51
CA ASP A 35 -0.24 -0.91 -7.51
C ASP A 35 0.02 -0.38 -6.09
N TYR A 36 -1.01 -0.37 -5.23
CA TYR A 36 -0.85 0.03 -3.82
C TYR A 36 0.14 -0.89 -3.09
N MET A 37 -0.06 -2.22 -3.18
CA MET A 37 0.73 -3.17 -2.40
C MET A 37 2.16 -3.30 -2.92
N THR A 38 2.36 -3.25 -4.23
CA THR A 38 3.71 -3.27 -4.82
C THR A 38 4.45 -1.97 -4.52
N ALA A 39 3.77 -0.82 -4.46
CA ALA A 39 4.40 0.42 -4.01
C ALA A 39 4.94 0.33 -2.58
N LEU A 40 4.21 -0.32 -1.67
CA LEU A 40 4.69 -0.57 -0.30
C LEU A 40 5.95 -1.44 -0.29
N ILE A 41 6.01 -2.48 -1.13
CA ILE A 41 7.21 -3.31 -1.26
C ILE A 41 8.39 -2.51 -1.81
N GLU A 42 8.17 -1.67 -2.82
CA GLU A 42 9.24 -0.85 -3.43
C GLU A 42 9.78 0.21 -2.46
N VAL A 43 8.90 0.78 -1.63
CA VAL A 43 9.28 1.69 -0.55
C VAL A 43 10.13 0.98 0.50
N ALA A 44 9.65 -0.17 1.00
CA ALA A 44 10.37 -0.95 2.01
C ALA A 44 11.75 -1.41 1.50
N ALA A 45 11.83 -1.81 0.23
CA ALA A 45 13.08 -2.25 -0.38
C ALA A 45 14.03 -1.12 -0.85
N ALA A 46 13.72 0.15 -0.57
CA ALA A 46 14.44 1.28 -1.15
C ALA A 46 15.90 1.38 -0.67
N ASP A 47 16.23 0.81 0.49
CA ASP A 47 17.59 0.73 0.98
C ASP A 47 18.49 -0.23 0.16
N GLY A 48 17.85 -1.16 -0.55
CA GLY A 48 18.43 -2.22 -1.37
C GLY A 48 18.05 -3.64 -0.91
N VAL A 49 17.35 -3.79 0.22
CA VAL A 49 16.99 -5.07 0.82
C VAL A 49 15.52 -5.04 1.24
N LEU A 50 14.77 -6.10 0.91
CA LEU A 50 13.46 -6.32 1.51
C LEU A 50 13.58 -7.46 2.52
N SER A 51 13.41 -7.14 3.80
CA SER A 51 13.37 -8.13 4.87
C SER A 51 12.11 -9.01 4.79
N GLU A 52 12.15 -10.14 5.48
CA GLU A 52 10.98 -11.01 5.60
C GLU A 52 9.86 -10.34 6.41
N ALA A 53 10.20 -9.48 7.38
CA ALA A 53 9.22 -8.83 8.24
C ALA A 53 8.41 -7.77 7.47
N GLU A 54 9.07 -6.93 6.67
CA GLU A 54 8.42 -5.93 5.83
C GLU A 54 7.50 -6.58 4.80
N ARG A 55 7.97 -7.62 4.09
CA ARG A 55 7.12 -8.38 3.15
C ARG A 55 5.90 -8.97 3.86
N ARG A 56 6.10 -9.59 5.03
CA ARG A 56 5.01 -10.19 5.80
C ARG A 56 4.00 -9.14 6.25
N TRP A 57 4.46 -7.94 6.60
CA TRP A 57 3.60 -6.82 6.95
C TRP A 57 2.70 -6.42 5.77
N VAL A 58 3.27 -6.21 4.57
CA VAL A 58 2.50 -5.85 3.37
C VAL A 58 1.47 -6.93 3.02
N ILE A 59 1.87 -8.20 3.06
CA ILE A 59 0.94 -9.33 2.83
C ILE A 59 -0.16 -9.36 3.90
N GLY A 60 0.18 -9.09 5.16
CA GLY A 60 -0.77 -9.02 6.27
C GLY A 60 -1.82 -7.93 6.05
N LEU A 61 -1.40 -6.75 5.62
CA LEU A 61 -2.31 -5.67 5.24
C LEU A 61 -3.23 -6.08 4.09
N ALA A 62 -2.67 -6.67 3.02
CA ALA A 62 -3.45 -7.14 1.88
C ALA A 62 -4.54 -8.14 2.29
N CYS A 63 -4.19 -9.09 3.17
CA CYS A 63 -5.15 -10.03 3.76
C CYS A 63 -6.22 -9.32 4.60
N ALA A 64 -5.83 -8.37 5.45
CA ALA A 64 -6.73 -7.66 6.36
C ALA A 64 -7.79 -6.84 5.60
N ILE A 65 -7.40 -6.21 4.49
CA ILE A 65 -8.34 -5.42 3.67
C ILE A 65 -9.12 -6.27 2.66
N GLY A 66 -8.97 -7.61 2.69
CA GLY A 66 -9.73 -8.53 1.84
C GLY A 66 -9.27 -8.56 0.38
N SER A 67 -7.97 -8.33 0.12
CA SER A 67 -7.42 -8.36 -1.23
C SER A 67 -7.61 -9.73 -1.90
N PRO A 68 -7.83 -9.80 -3.23
CA PRO A 68 -7.94 -11.07 -3.94
C PRO A 68 -6.71 -11.96 -3.73
N LYS A 69 -6.92 -13.27 -3.70
CA LYS A 69 -5.82 -14.25 -3.55
C LYS A 69 -4.72 -14.06 -4.60
N THR A 70 -5.07 -13.66 -5.82
CA THR A 70 -4.10 -13.40 -6.90
C THR A 70 -3.12 -12.29 -6.55
N VAL A 71 -3.58 -11.21 -5.89
CA VAL A 71 -2.70 -10.14 -5.39
C VAL A 71 -1.81 -10.68 -4.28
N ILE A 72 -2.36 -11.45 -3.34
CA ILE A 72 -1.59 -12.03 -2.23
C ILE A 72 -0.47 -12.95 -2.76
N ASP A 73 -0.79 -13.80 -3.74
CA ASP A 73 0.16 -14.73 -4.37
C ASP A 73 1.26 -13.96 -5.14
N GLU A 74 0.90 -12.85 -5.81
CA GLU A 74 1.85 -11.95 -6.45
C GLU A 74 2.84 -11.39 -5.41
N LEU A 75 2.35 -10.86 -4.29
CA LEU A 75 3.18 -10.25 -3.25
C LEU A 75 4.16 -11.23 -2.56
N GLN A 76 3.86 -12.52 -2.56
CA GLN A 76 4.79 -13.53 -2.01
C GLN A 76 6.06 -13.66 -2.84
N THR A 77 5.96 -13.46 -4.16
CA THR A 77 7.06 -13.71 -5.11
C THR A 77 7.60 -12.44 -5.76
N TYR A 78 6.91 -11.31 -5.59
CA TYR A 78 7.28 -10.02 -6.14
C TYR A 78 8.72 -9.63 -5.76
N GLN A 79 9.50 -9.26 -6.77
CA GLN A 79 10.86 -8.74 -6.60
C GLN A 79 10.84 -7.23 -6.81
N PRO A 80 11.36 -6.43 -5.86
CA PRO A 80 11.49 -4.99 -6.01
C PRO A 80 12.26 -4.62 -7.28
N LYS A 81 11.76 -3.61 -8.00
CA LYS A 81 12.28 -3.08 -9.27
C LYS A 81 12.74 -1.64 -9.14
N GLY A 82 12.51 -1.01 -7.97
CA GLY A 82 12.78 0.37 -7.66
C GLY A 82 11.59 1.31 -7.92
N MET A 83 11.67 2.50 -7.32
CA MET A 83 10.58 3.48 -7.27
C MET A 83 10.15 4.07 -8.63
N THR A 84 10.94 3.94 -9.70
CA THR A 84 10.66 4.62 -10.99
C THR A 84 9.29 4.26 -11.57
N GLY A 85 8.88 2.99 -11.48
CA GLY A 85 7.57 2.55 -11.97
C GLY A 85 6.43 3.12 -11.11
N VAL A 86 6.57 2.96 -9.79
CA VAL A 86 5.61 3.45 -8.77
C VAL A 86 5.35 4.94 -8.94
N LEU A 87 6.41 5.76 -8.98
CA LEU A 87 6.29 7.21 -9.09
C LEU A 87 5.55 7.61 -10.38
N LYS A 88 5.79 6.92 -11.50
CA LYS A 88 5.07 7.19 -12.75
C LYS A 88 3.58 6.88 -12.64
N THR A 89 3.22 5.74 -12.05
CA THR A 89 1.83 5.36 -11.82
C THR A 89 1.11 6.41 -10.96
N PHE A 90 1.66 6.72 -9.78
CA PHE A 90 1.00 7.65 -8.86
C PHE A 90 1.05 9.11 -9.33
N HIS A 91 2.06 9.52 -10.10
CA HIS A 91 2.04 10.84 -10.76
C HIS A 91 0.91 10.94 -11.79
N ALA A 92 0.69 9.91 -12.62
CA ALA A 92 -0.37 9.92 -13.62
C ALA A 92 -1.77 9.90 -12.99
N GLU A 93 -1.90 9.28 -11.81
CA GLU A 93 -3.15 9.23 -11.06
C GLU A 93 -3.39 10.49 -10.21
N SER A 94 -2.33 11.24 -9.89
CA SER A 94 -2.40 12.49 -9.11
C SER A 94 -3.29 13.52 -9.82
N GLY A 95 -4.45 13.80 -9.23
CA GLY A 95 -5.49 14.65 -9.81
C GLY A 95 -6.86 13.98 -9.92
N HIS A 96 -6.92 12.64 -9.86
CA HIS A 96 -8.18 11.94 -9.63
C HIS A 96 -8.54 12.10 -8.16
N SER A 97 -9.81 12.38 -7.86
CA SER A 97 -10.36 12.66 -6.54
C SER A 97 -10.37 11.43 -5.62
N ASN A 98 -9.23 10.74 -5.48
CA ASN A 98 -9.09 9.53 -4.67
C ASN A 98 -9.15 9.81 -3.16
N GLY A 99 -9.37 11.06 -2.76
CA GLY A 99 -9.55 11.48 -1.36
C GLY A 99 -8.22 11.52 -0.62
N ILE A 100 -7.98 12.61 0.10
CA ILE A 100 -6.73 12.84 0.83
C ILE A 100 -6.39 11.69 1.80
N HIS A 101 -7.40 11.06 2.39
CA HIS A 101 -7.24 9.91 3.29
C HIS A 101 -6.57 8.70 2.62
N ARG A 102 -6.84 8.42 1.34
CA ARG A 102 -6.17 7.30 0.62
C ARG A 102 -4.73 7.60 0.31
N GLN A 103 -4.42 8.86 -0.01
CA GLN A 103 -3.05 9.26 -0.30
C GLN A 103 -2.22 9.21 1.00
N LEU A 104 -2.80 9.71 2.09
CA LEU A 104 -2.19 9.63 3.42
C LEU A 104 -2.04 8.19 3.91
N SER A 105 -3.00 7.31 3.63
CA SER A 105 -2.89 5.90 4.02
C SER A 105 -1.69 5.22 3.35
N LEU A 106 -1.43 5.48 2.07
CA LEU A 106 -0.28 4.90 1.36
C LEU A 106 1.05 5.38 1.95
N ILE A 107 1.14 6.66 2.31
CA ILE A 107 2.33 7.23 2.96
C ILE A 107 2.54 6.64 4.36
N TYR A 108 1.47 6.57 5.15
CA TYR A 108 1.52 6.03 6.50
C TYR A 108 1.85 4.53 6.49
N ASP A 109 1.25 3.77 5.58
CA ASP A 109 1.55 2.36 5.37
C ASP A 109 2.98 2.15 4.87
N GLY A 110 3.51 3.06 4.04
CA GLY A 110 4.91 3.03 3.63
C GLY A 110 5.86 3.05 4.83
N PHE A 111 5.62 3.96 5.78
CA PHE A 111 6.39 4.00 7.03
C PHE A 111 6.24 2.74 7.88
N ARG A 112 5.02 2.19 7.99
CA ARG A 112 4.76 0.98 8.78
C ARG A 112 5.35 -0.27 8.14
N ALA A 113 5.29 -0.35 6.82
CA ALA A 113 5.85 -1.45 6.04
C ALA A 113 7.37 -1.46 6.16
N ALA A 114 8.04 -0.34 5.85
CA ALA A 114 9.49 -0.20 5.95
C ALA A 114 10.00 -0.42 7.38
N GLY A 115 9.32 0.15 8.37
CA GLY A 115 9.68 -0.01 9.79
C GLY A 115 9.34 -1.37 10.41
N ALA A 116 8.80 -2.33 9.66
CA ALA A 116 8.23 -3.56 10.22
C ALA A 116 9.27 -4.53 10.80
N ASP A 117 10.53 -4.42 10.38
CA ASP A 117 11.64 -5.19 10.94
C ASP A 117 12.28 -4.54 12.19
N GLY A 118 11.84 -3.33 12.55
CA GLY A 118 12.32 -2.55 13.69
C GLY A 118 13.34 -1.47 13.32
N GLU A 119 13.74 -1.37 12.06
CA GLU A 119 14.63 -0.33 11.54
C GLU A 119 13.92 0.47 10.44
N LEU A 120 14.23 1.76 10.32
CA LEU A 120 13.69 2.60 9.24
C LEU A 120 14.87 3.36 8.63
N HIS A 121 15.30 2.92 7.45
CA HIS A 121 16.49 3.42 6.80
C HIS A 121 16.24 4.78 6.11
N PRO A 122 17.22 5.70 6.07
CA PRO A 122 17.05 6.99 5.40
C PRO A 122 16.59 6.93 3.94
N LYS A 123 16.93 5.85 3.22
CA LYS A 123 16.52 5.62 1.84
C LYS A 123 15.03 5.25 1.69
N GLU A 124 14.47 4.51 2.64
CA GLU A 124 13.01 4.27 2.69
C GLU A 124 12.28 5.58 2.97
N VAL A 125 12.79 6.39 3.91
CA VAL A 125 12.24 7.72 4.19
C VAL A 125 12.29 8.62 2.95
N GLU A 126 13.39 8.59 2.19
CA GLU A 126 13.50 9.30 0.91
C GLU A 126 12.45 8.80 -0.10
N ALA A 127 12.31 7.49 -0.29
CA ALA A 127 11.31 6.88 -1.18
C ALA A 127 9.88 7.25 -0.79
N ILE A 128 9.54 7.27 0.51
CA ILE A 128 8.24 7.70 1.02
C ILE A 128 8.00 9.18 0.68
N ASN A 129 9.01 10.04 0.85
CA ASN A 129 8.90 11.45 0.50
C ASN A 129 8.74 11.68 -1.01
N GLU A 130 9.42 10.89 -1.85
CA GLU A 130 9.19 10.91 -3.30
C GLU A 130 7.77 10.48 -3.66
N LEU A 131 7.26 9.43 -3.02
CA LEU A 131 5.88 8.97 -3.19
C LEU A 131 4.86 10.04 -2.75
N ALA A 132 5.11 10.72 -1.63
CA ALA A 132 4.26 11.82 -1.15
C ALA A 132 4.19 12.97 -2.16
N LYS A 133 5.34 13.33 -2.75
CA LYS A 133 5.39 14.32 -3.84
C LYS A 133 4.63 13.85 -5.07
N ALA A 134 4.77 12.57 -5.45
CA ALA A 134 4.04 12.00 -6.58
C ALA A 134 2.52 12.04 -6.36
N LEU A 135 2.08 11.78 -5.13
CA LEU A 135 0.67 11.87 -4.71
C LEU A 135 0.18 13.30 -4.48
N GLN A 136 1.06 14.31 -4.55
CA GLN A 136 0.75 15.70 -4.20
C GLN A 136 0.25 15.88 -2.76
N VAL A 137 0.66 14.98 -1.85
CA VAL A 137 0.47 15.15 -0.42
C VAL A 137 1.54 16.14 0.04
N ASN A 138 1.18 17.40 0.13
CA ASN A 138 2.06 18.39 0.73
C ASN A 138 2.20 18.10 2.23
N GLU A 139 3.39 18.33 2.78
CA GLU A 139 3.59 18.42 4.23
C GLU A 139 2.45 19.26 4.82
N ALA A 140 1.73 18.71 5.78
CA ALA A 140 0.75 19.46 6.54
C ALA A 140 1.45 20.70 7.10
N LYS A 141 1.10 21.88 6.59
CA LYS A 141 1.44 23.14 7.25
C LYS A 141 0.59 23.33 8.49
#